data_AF-A0A7M4A047-F1
#
_entry.id   AF-A0A7M4A047-F1
#
_cell.length_a   1.000
_cell.length_b   1.000
_cell.length_c   1.000
_cell.angle_alpha   90.00
_cell.angle_beta   90.00
_cell.angle_gamma   90.00
#
_symmetry.space_group_name_H-M   'P 1'
#
loop_
_entity.id
_entity.type
_entity.pdbx_description
1 polymer ?
#
loop_
_entity_poly.entity_id
_entity_poly.type
_entity_poly.pdbx_seq_one_letter_code
_entity_poly.pdbx_strand_id
1 'polypeptide(L)'
;EDDSFELGPGEEEDFIVTFTGQKRMSSDLSYDFTLTAIVTNVGMLDWPEALATNASVSGDLNIATYGMVDLDISDKSTRTMTSGDEVTITFQFQNNGNDEDKIRVSIVNAADLEAAGFTFPGGTFVAEDVAEDGVSNVRELVVRAPSDVVDEARYQVTFQAESGNDDNAPVSESSISIQLEASNTAGGLGGGLEEVDKDTLVKWGSIGAAVLFGLIFVIALARTLRRRANAQPVLVPPVEMDDEEEEDEFDFSDLDDLLSDDVEDDDFDDVFADL
;
A
#
# COMPACT_ATOMS: atom_id res chain seq x y z
N GLU A 1 -22.05 25.31 -32.29
CA GLU A 1 -21.48 25.96 -33.48
C GLU A 1 -21.69 24.94 -34.58
N ASP A 2 -22.31 25.32 -35.70
CA ASP A 2 -22.59 24.36 -36.77
C ASP A 2 -21.31 24.26 -37.60
N ASP A 3 -20.67 23.09 -37.58
CA ASP A 3 -19.49 22.83 -38.38
C ASP A 3 -19.90 22.64 -39.85
N SER A 4 -19.28 23.40 -40.75
CA SER A 4 -19.50 23.31 -42.20
C SER A 4 -18.29 22.72 -42.89
N PHE A 5 -18.53 21.74 -43.76
CA PHE A 5 -17.48 21.03 -44.52
C PHE A 5 -17.69 21.21 -46.01
N GLU A 6 -16.59 21.34 -46.77
CA GLU A 6 -16.61 21.40 -48.24
C GLU A 6 -16.06 20.08 -48.80
N LEU A 7 -16.92 19.32 -49.50
CA LEU A 7 -16.55 18.04 -50.10
C LEU A 7 -16.58 18.12 -51.63
N GLY A 8 -15.50 17.63 -52.26
CA GLY A 8 -15.45 17.43 -53.70
C GLY A 8 -16.23 16.19 -54.17
N PRO A 9 -16.41 16.02 -55.49
CA PRO A 9 -17.12 14.88 -56.03
C PRO A 9 -16.44 13.54 -55.71
N GLY A 10 -17.14 12.67 -54.98
CA GLY A 10 -16.62 11.35 -54.59
C GLY A 10 -15.58 11.39 -53.48
N GLU A 11 -15.43 12.54 -52.81
CA GLU A 11 -14.60 12.67 -51.61
C GLU A 11 -15.38 12.24 -50.36
N GLU A 12 -14.65 11.73 -49.38
CA GLU A 12 -15.14 11.37 -48.06
C GLU A 12 -14.33 12.16 -47.03
N GLU A 13 -14.97 12.62 -45.97
CA GLU A 13 -14.32 13.33 -44.88
C GLU A 13 -14.80 12.77 -43.54
N ASP A 14 -13.84 12.47 -42.67
CA ASP A 14 -14.08 12.03 -41.31
C ASP A 14 -14.06 13.24 -40.37
N PHE A 15 -15.02 13.31 -39.45
CA PHE A 15 -15.03 14.30 -38.38
C PHE A 15 -15.15 13.62 -37.02
N ILE A 16 -14.56 14.25 -36.01
CA ILE A 16 -14.55 13.74 -34.64
C ILE A 16 -15.58 14.51 -33.82
N VAL A 17 -16.59 13.79 -33.32
CA VAL A 17 -17.49 14.32 -32.31
C VAL A 17 -16.92 14.00 -30.93
N THR A 18 -16.64 15.05 -30.17
CA THR A 18 -16.14 14.91 -28.79
C THR A 18 -17.26 15.21 -27.81
N PHE A 19 -17.66 14.21 -27.04
CA PHE A 19 -18.53 14.40 -25.89
C PHE A 19 -17.68 14.77 -24.67
N THR A 20 -18.07 15.82 -23.96
CA THR A 20 -17.41 16.24 -22.72
C THR A 20 -18.41 16.20 -21.58
N GLY A 21 -17.99 15.62 -20.46
CA GLY A 21 -18.81 15.45 -19.26
C GLY A 21 -18.13 16.03 -18.02
N GLN A 22 -18.91 16.16 -16.95
CA GLN A 22 -18.37 16.45 -15.63
C GLN A 22 -17.66 15.21 -15.07
N LYS A 23 -16.71 15.41 -14.14
CA LYS A 23 -16.15 14.28 -13.40
C LYS A 23 -17.21 13.71 -12.47
N ARG A 24 -17.16 12.40 -12.21
CA ARG A 24 -18.10 11.69 -11.31
C ARG A 24 -19.57 11.80 -11.77
N MET A 25 -19.82 11.80 -13.08
CA MET A 25 -21.19 11.71 -13.56
C MET A 25 -21.75 10.34 -13.22
N SER A 26 -22.96 10.32 -12.65
CA SER A 26 -23.69 9.10 -12.34
C SER A 26 -23.78 8.17 -13.55
N SER A 27 -23.55 6.87 -13.33
CA SER A 27 -23.60 5.85 -14.38
C SER A 27 -25.02 5.60 -14.92
N ASP A 28 -26.05 6.03 -14.18
CA ASP A 28 -27.45 6.00 -14.60
C ASP A 28 -27.78 6.97 -15.74
N LEU A 29 -26.86 7.89 -16.07
CA LEU A 29 -27.07 8.87 -17.13
C LEU A 29 -26.81 8.25 -18.50
N SER A 30 -27.86 8.28 -19.34
CA SER A 30 -27.80 7.96 -20.77
C SER A 30 -28.24 9.17 -21.58
N TYR A 31 -27.53 9.44 -22.67
CA TYR A 31 -27.84 10.51 -23.61
C TYR A 31 -27.98 9.96 -25.02
N ASP A 32 -29.14 10.19 -25.63
CA ASP A 32 -29.34 9.90 -27.04
C ASP A 32 -28.78 11.07 -27.86
N PHE A 33 -28.03 10.76 -28.92
CA PHE A 33 -27.59 11.77 -29.87
C PHE A 33 -28.06 11.42 -31.27
N THR A 34 -28.25 12.45 -32.09
CA THR A 34 -28.48 12.30 -33.53
C THR A 34 -27.69 13.37 -34.26
N LEU A 35 -26.77 12.93 -35.10
CA LEU A 35 -26.02 13.79 -36.01
C LEU A 35 -26.73 13.75 -37.36
N THR A 36 -27.03 14.93 -37.91
CA THR A 36 -27.64 15.06 -39.24
C THR A 36 -26.75 15.93 -40.11
N ALA A 37 -26.25 15.37 -41.21
CA ALA A 37 -25.57 16.12 -42.25
C ALA A 37 -26.58 16.53 -43.32
N ILE A 38 -26.56 17.82 -43.69
CA ILE A 38 -27.47 18.40 -44.69
C ILE A 38 -26.62 19.16 -45.69
N VAL A 39 -26.83 18.91 -46.99
CA VAL A 39 -26.17 19.67 -48.05
C VAL A 39 -26.85 21.02 -48.20
N THR A 40 -26.14 22.11 -47.85
CA THR A 40 -26.65 23.48 -47.94
C THR A 40 -26.36 24.16 -49.28
N ASN A 41 -25.27 23.76 -49.95
CA ASN A 41 -24.80 24.38 -51.19
C ASN A 41 -24.22 23.35 -52.16
N VAL A 42 -24.39 23.59 -53.46
CA VAL A 42 -23.71 22.84 -54.53
C VAL A 42 -23.04 23.85 -55.48
N GLY A 43 -21.71 23.91 -55.43
CA GLY A 43 -20.97 24.99 -56.06
C GLY A 43 -21.34 26.34 -55.45
N MET A 44 -21.64 27.34 -56.29
CA MET A 44 -22.01 28.70 -55.86
C MET A 44 -23.51 28.91 -55.67
N LEU A 45 -24.31 27.83 -55.66
CA LEU A 45 -25.77 27.90 -55.57
C LEU A 45 -26.25 27.36 -54.23
N ASP A 46 -27.18 28.08 -53.60
CA ASP A 46 -27.93 27.59 -52.45
C ASP A 46 -28.77 26.37 -52.85
N TRP A 47 -28.63 25.30 -52.10
CA TRP A 47 -29.35 24.06 -52.34
C TRP A 47 -30.62 24.03 -51.48
N PRO A 48 -31.83 23.94 -52.07
CA PRO A 48 -33.05 23.91 -51.29
C PRO A 48 -33.09 22.69 -50.36
N GLU A 49 -33.43 22.91 -49.09
CA GLU A 49 -33.51 21.85 -48.08
C GLU A 49 -34.46 20.71 -48.50
N ALA A 50 -35.57 21.03 -49.18
CA ALA A 50 -36.52 20.05 -49.73
C ALA A 50 -35.91 19.12 -50.80
N LEU A 51 -34.74 19.47 -51.35
CA LEU A 51 -33.97 18.69 -52.31
C LEU A 51 -32.65 18.18 -51.71
N ALA A 52 -32.34 18.53 -50.47
CA ALA A 52 -31.13 18.06 -49.79
C ALA A 52 -31.29 16.57 -49.45
N THR A 53 -30.22 15.80 -49.68
CA THR A 53 -30.13 14.43 -49.17
C THR A 53 -29.49 14.52 -47.80
N ASN A 54 -30.22 14.14 -46.78
CA ASN A 54 -29.72 14.16 -45.41
C ASN A 54 -29.14 12.78 -45.08
N ALA A 55 -27.98 12.76 -44.43
CA ALA A 55 -27.45 11.57 -43.79
C ALA A 55 -27.57 11.75 -42.28
N SER A 56 -28.11 10.76 -41.58
CA SER A 56 -28.26 10.80 -40.13
C SER A 56 -27.67 9.58 -39.47
N VAL A 57 -26.95 9.78 -38.37
CA VAL A 57 -26.52 8.72 -37.45
C VAL A 57 -27.04 9.04 -36.07
N SER A 58 -27.60 8.03 -35.40
CA SER A 58 -28.06 8.13 -34.02
C SER A 58 -27.36 7.07 -33.18
N GLY A 59 -27.19 7.36 -31.90
CA GLY A 59 -26.63 6.42 -30.94
C GLY A 59 -26.81 6.91 -29.52
N ASP A 60 -26.35 6.10 -28.59
CA ASP A 60 -26.51 6.33 -27.16
C ASP A 60 -25.13 6.51 -26.52
N LEU A 61 -25.00 7.52 -25.68
CA LEU A 61 -23.84 7.77 -24.84
C LEU A 61 -24.19 7.39 -23.40
N ASN A 62 -23.58 6.32 -22.92
CA ASN A 62 -23.70 5.86 -21.54
C ASN A 62 -22.45 6.22 -20.74
N ILE A 63 -22.63 6.59 -19.47
CA ILE A 63 -21.52 6.78 -18.55
C ILE A 63 -21.16 5.42 -17.94
N ALA A 64 -19.90 5.00 -18.11
CA ALA A 64 -19.43 3.75 -17.51
C ALA A 64 -19.36 3.89 -15.97
N THR A 65 -19.72 2.82 -15.28
CA THR A 65 -19.49 2.68 -13.83
C THR A 65 -17.99 2.65 -13.55
N TYR A 66 -17.58 3.34 -12.49
CA TYR A 66 -16.26 3.20 -11.89
C TYR A 66 -16.38 3.21 -10.37
N GLY A 67 -15.50 2.44 -9.73
CA GLY A 67 -15.42 2.33 -8.28
C GLY A 67 -14.34 3.25 -7.71
N MET A 68 -14.61 3.82 -6.55
CA MET A 68 -13.58 4.47 -5.73
C MET A 68 -14.05 4.44 -4.29
N VAL A 69 -13.23 3.90 -3.40
CA VAL A 69 -13.62 3.69 -2.00
C VAL A 69 -12.59 4.34 -1.10
N ASP A 70 -13.05 5.05 -0.08
CA ASP A 70 -12.19 5.56 0.99
C ASP A 70 -12.55 4.88 2.32
N LEU A 71 -11.59 4.20 2.93
CA LEU A 71 -11.74 3.57 4.25
C LEU A 71 -11.28 4.53 5.36
N ASP A 72 -12.15 4.74 6.35
CA ASP A 72 -11.84 5.49 7.57
C ASP A 72 -11.93 4.59 8.80
N ILE A 73 -10.82 4.47 9.53
CA ILE A 73 -10.75 3.77 10.82
C ILE A 73 -10.60 4.82 11.91
N SER A 74 -11.61 4.95 12.76
CA SER A 74 -11.73 6.05 13.72
C SER A 74 -10.62 6.07 14.77
N ASP A 75 -10.12 4.89 15.17
CA ASP A 75 -9.06 4.75 16.17
C ASP A 75 -7.98 3.77 15.70
N LYS A 76 -6.86 4.33 15.23
CA LYS A 76 -5.68 3.61 14.75
C LYS A 76 -4.62 3.36 15.85
N SER A 77 -4.97 3.57 17.12
CA SER A 77 -4.03 3.35 18.22
C SER A 77 -3.63 1.88 18.37
N THR A 78 -2.42 1.66 18.86
CA THR A 78 -1.93 0.32 19.21
C THR A 78 -2.80 -0.29 20.31
N ARG A 79 -3.17 -1.56 20.14
CA ARG A 79 -3.97 -2.31 21.11
C ARG A 79 -3.07 -3.26 21.88
N THR A 80 -3.01 -3.11 23.19
CA THR A 80 -2.37 -4.09 24.05
C THR A 80 -3.39 -5.16 24.44
N MET A 81 -3.05 -6.44 24.26
CA MET A 81 -3.93 -7.57 24.50
C MET A 81 -3.20 -8.66 25.26
N THR A 82 -3.90 -9.30 26.18
CA THR A 82 -3.50 -10.53 26.87
C THR A 82 -4.32 -11.71 26.35
N SER A 83 -4.10 -12.90 26.91
CA SER A 83 -4.74 -14.11 26.40
C SER A 83 -6.27 -14.03 26.42
N GLY A 84 -6.87 -14.33 25.26
CA GLY A 84 -8.31 -14.38 25.06
C GLY A 84 -9.02 -13.03 25.01
N ASP A 85 -8.29 -11.91 25.15
CA ASP A 85 -8.85 -10.57 25.04
C ASP A 85 -9.47 -10.33 23.66
N GLU A 86 -10.47 -9.46 23.62
CA GLU A 86 -11.11 -9.03 22.38
C GLU A 86 -10.94 -7.52 22.21
N VAL A 87 -10.66 -7.12 20.99
CA VAL A 87 -10.71 -5.72 20.58
C VAL A 87 -11.67 -5.56 19.42
N THR A 88 -12.58 -4.61 19.58
CA THR A 88 -13.50 -4.18 18.53
C THR A 88 -12.88 -3.01 17.78
N ILE A 89 -12.72 -3.18 16.47
CA ILE A 89 -12.21 -2.15 15.57
C ILE A 89 -13.39 -1.59 14.80
N THR A 90 -13.61 -0.28 14.92
CA THR A 90 -14.71 0.42 14.28
C THR A 90 -14.21 1.23 13.08
N PHE A 91 -15.00 1.24 12.02
CA PHE A 91 -14.67 1.91 10.76
C PHE A 91 -15.91 2.33 10.00
N GLN A 92 -15.72 3.25 9.06
CA GLN A 92 -16.69 3.62 8.03
C GLN A 92 -15.97 3.64 6.68
N PHE A 93 -16.74 3.59 5.60
CA PHE A 93 -16.21 3.74 4.26
C PHE A 93 -17.13 4.60 3.42
N GLN A 94 -16.54 5.36 2.51
CA GLN A 94 -17.24 6.26 1.61
C GLN A 94 -17.19 5.70 0.18
N ASN A 95 -18.35 5.71 -0.47
CA ASN A 95 -18.46 5.44 -1.89
C ASN A 95 -18.19 6.73 -2.67
N ASN A 96 -16.98 6.80 -3.23
CA ASN A 96 -16.58 7.82 -4.19
C ASN A 96 -16.67 7.27 -5.64
N GLY A 97 -17.36 6.17 -5.91
CA GLY A 97 -17.75 5.77 -7.25
C GLY A 97 -18.80 6.72 -7.85
N ASN A 98 -19.31 6.35 -9.02
CA ASN A 98 -20.42 7.05 -9.69
C ASN A 98 -21.69 6.19 -9.81
N ASP A 99 -21.82 5.19 -8.96
CA ASP A 99 -22.98 4.32 -8.87
C ASP A 99 -23.10 3.81 -7.43
N GLU A 100 -24.26 3.25 -7.07
CA GLU A 100 -24.38 2.43 -5.87
C GLU A 100 -23.38 1.28 -5.93
N ASP A 101 -22.62 1.09 -4.84
CA ASP A 101 -21.55 0.10 -4.79
C ASP A 101 -21.69 -0.78 -3.55
N LYS A 102 -21.45 -2.08 -3.75
CA LYS A 102 -21.36 -3.05 -2.67
C LYS A 102 -19.93 -3.16 -2.18
N ILE A 103 -19.55 -2.21 -1.33
CA ILE A 103 -18.20 -2.10 -0.82
C ILE A 103 -17.94 -3.21 0.20
N ARG A 104 -16.78 -3.85 0.09
CA ARG A 104 -16.32 -4.88 1.02
C ARG A 104 -15.08 -4.39 1.76
N VAL A 105 -15.09 -4.49 3.09
CA VAL A 105 -13.92 -4.29 3.94
C VAL A 105 -13.50 -5.63 4.53
N SER A 106 -12.24 -6.02 4.36
CA SER A 106 -11.70 -7.30 4.82
C SER A 106 -10.39 -7.15 5.59
N ILE A 107 -10.12 -8.09 6.49
CA ILE A 107 -8.81 -8.26 7.11
C ILE A 107 -7.99 -9.15 6.18
N VAL A 108 -7.10 -8.55 5.39
CA VAL A 108 -6.40 -9.25 4.30
C VAL A 108 -5.38 -10.27 4.80
N ASN A 109 -4.77 -10.01 5.95
CA ASN A 109 -3.79 -10.89 6.59
C ASN A 109 -4.42 -11.78 7.68
N ALA A 110 -5.72 -12.06 7.58
CA ALA A 110 -6.42 -12.89 8.55
C ALA A 110 -5.83 -14.30 8.69
N ALA A 111 -5.36 -14.89 7.58
CA ALA A 111 -4.76 -16.23 7.59
C ALA A 111 -3.46 -16.28 8.42
N ASP A 112 -2.61 -15.25 8.32
CA ASP A 112 -1.37 -15.16 9.09
C ASP A 112 -1.66 -14.96 10.58
N LEU A 113 -2.68 -14.14 10.89
CA LEU A 113 -3.15 -13.92 12.26
C LEU A 113 -3.76 -15.21 12.85
N GLU A 114 -4.55 -15.96 12.09
CA GLU A 114 -5.09 -17.26 12.51
C GLU A 114 -3.98 -18.29 12.73
N ALA A 115 -2.95 -18.31 11.90
CA ALA A 115 -1.76 -19.14 12.12
C ALA A 115 -1.02 -18.78 13.41
N ALA A 116 -1.05 -17.50 13.80
CA ALA A 116 -0.57 -17.01 15.09
C ALA A 116 -1.55 -17.23 16.26
N GLY A 117 -2.71 -17.84 16.02
CA GLY A 117 -3.69 -18.21 17.03
C GLY A 117 -4.78 -17.17 17.31
N PHE A 118 -4.82 -16.06 16.57
CA PHE A 118 -5.93 -15.11 16.65
C PHE A 118 -7.22 -15.74 16.10
N THR A 119 -8.35 -15.21 16.53
CA THR A 119 -9.67 -15.60 16.00
C THR A 119 -10.53 -14.36 15.73
N PHE A 120 -11.52 -14.51 14.85
CA PHE A 120 -12.40 -13.42 14.42
C PHE A 120 -13.88 -13.78 14.67
N PRO A 121 -14.41 -13.55 15.88
CA PRO A 121 -15.75 -13.99 16.28
C PRO A 121 -16.90 -13.42 15.43
N GLY A 122 -16.68 -12.26 14.77
CA GLY A 122 -17.62 -11.65 13.83
C GLY A 122 -17.35 -11.97 12.35
N GLY A 123 -16.36 -12.83 12.06
CA GLY A 123 -15.82 -13.02 10.71
C GLY A 123 -14.71 -12.03 10.37
N THR A 124 -14.12 -12.17 9.19
CA THR A 124 -12.95 -11.41 8.73
C THR A 124 -13.30 -10.28 7.77
N PHE A 125 -14.58 -10.09 7.43
CA PHE A 125 -15.01 -9.05 6.52
C PHE A 125 -16.44 -8.57 6.80
N VAL A 126 -16.74 -7.36 6.33
CA VAL A 126 -18.08 -6.78 6.24
C VAL A 126 -18.30 -6.29 4.81
N ALA A 127 -19.54 -6.39 4.31
CA ALA A 127 -19.93 -5.79 3.05
C ALA A 127 -21.26 -5.05 3.20
N GLU A 128 -21.39 -3.90 2.55
CA GLU A 128 -22.59 -3.05 2.59
C GLU A 128 -22.79 -2.35 1.25
N ASP A 129 -24.05 -2.25 0.82
CA ASP A 129 -24.44 -1.42 -0.31
C ASP A 129 -24.46 0.06 0.14
N VAL A 130 -23.67 0.89 -0.55
CA VAL A 130 -23.52 2.32 -0.26
C VAL A 130 -23.87 3.11 -1.51
N ALA A 131 -24.84 4.02 -1.39
CA ALA A 131 -25.24 4.89 -2.49
C ALA A 131 -24.07 5.72 -3.03
N GLU A 132 -24.17 6.18 -4.29
CA GLU A 132 -23.26 7.15 -4.89
C GLU A 132 -23.05 8.37 -3.97
N ASP A 133 -21.79 8.77 -3.76
CA ASP A 133 -21.36 9.83 -2.82
C ASP A 133 -21.78 9.59 -1.35
N GLY A 134 -22.22 8.38 -1.02
CA GLY A 134 -22.69 7.99 0.31
C GLY A 134 -21.58 7.53 1.25
N VAL A 135 -21.88 7.53 2.55
CA VAL A 135 -21.03 6.97 3.60
C VAL A 135 -21.77 5.82 4.27
N SER A 136 -21.05 4.74 4.55
CA SER A 136 -21.59 3.57 5.25
C SER A 136 -22.05 3.89 6.67
N ASN A 137 -22.85 2.99 7.24
CA ASN A 137 -23.00 2.95 8.70
C ASN A 137 -21.64 2.65 9.36
N VAL A 138 -21.52 2.96 10.66
CA VAL A 138 -20.36 2.50 11.44
C VAL A 138 -20.39 0.98 11.50
N ARG A 139 -19.32 0.36 11.03
CA ARG A 139 -19.10 -1.08 11.03
C ARG A 139 -18.00 -1.47 12.00
N GLU A 140 -18.01 -2.73 12.36
CA GLU A 140 -17.06 -3.28 13.31
C GLU A 140 -16.56 -4.65 12.88
N LEU A 141 -15.30 -4.92 13.20
CA LEU A 141 -14.71 -6.25 13.17
C LEU A 141 -14.03 -6.50 14.52
N VAL A 142 -14.19 -7.72 15.03
CA VAL A 142 -13.66 -8.12 16.34
C VAL A 142 -12.47 -9.03 16.14
N VAL A 143 -11.35 -8.67 16.75
CA VAL A 143 -10.13 -9.47 16.78
C VAL A 143 -9.96 -10.01 18.20
N ARG A 144 -9.84 -11.33 18.32
CA ARG A 144 -9.61 -12.01 19.60
C ARG A 144 -8.20 -12.57 19.64
N ALA A 145 -7.47 -12.23 20.69
CA ALA A 145 -6.12 -12.74 20.93
C ALA A 145 -6.09 -14.25 21.18
N PRO A 146 -4.95 -14.92 20.96
CA PRO A 146 -4.78 -16.33 21.25
C PRO A 146 -5.17 -16.70 22.69
N SER A 147 -5.70 -17.92 22.86
CA SER A 147 -6.11 -18.45 24.17
C SER A 147 -4.93 -18.81 25.09
N ASP A 148 -3.71 -18.70 24.59
CA ASP A 148 -2.48 -18.76 25.38
C ASP A 148 -1.44 -17.85 24.74
N VAL A 149 -0.93 -16.88 25.48
CA VAL A 149 0.07 -15.91 25.01
C VAL A 149 1.31 -16.09 25.86
N VAL A 150 2.30 -16.77 25.29
CA VAL A 150 3.51 -17.20 25.98
C VAL A 150 4.63 -16.16 25.88
N ASP A 151 4.71 -15.49 24.73
CA ASP A 151 5.73 -14.49 24.40
C ASP A 151 5.10 -13.13 24.10
N GLU A 152 5.85 -12.06 24.39
CA GLU A 152 5.51 -10.72 23.93
C GLU A 152 5.78 -10.61 22.42
N ALA A 153 4.76 -10.23 21.66
CA ALA A 153 4.85 -10.13 20.21
C ALA A 153 4.01 -8.97 19.68
N ARG A 154 4.42 -8.43 18.53
CA ARG A 154 3.67 -7.38 17.84
C ARG A 154 3.15 -7.89 16.51
N TYR A 155 1.85 -7.74 16.30
CA TYR A 155 1.17 -8.06 15.06
C TYR A 155 0.56 -6.80 14.45
N GLN A 156 0.27 -6.86 13.16
CA GLN A 156 -0.45 -5.82 12.44
C GLN A 156 -1.74 -6.44 11.91
N VAL A 157 -2.85 -5.73 12.03
CA VAL A 157 -4.12 -6.08 11.38
C VAL A 157 -4.30 -5.13 10.22
N THR A 158 -4.36 -5.65 9.00
CA THR A 158 -4.47 -4.87 7.78
C THR A 158 -5.88 -4.98 7.22
N PHE A 159 -6.55 -3.85 7.10
CA PHE A 159 -7.89 -3.71 6.55
C PHE A 159 -7.79 -3.18 5.12
N GLN A 160 -8.52 -3.81 4.21
CA GLN A 160 -8.64 -3.36 2.82
C GLN A 160 -10.12 -3.19 2.47
N ALA A 161 -10.48 -2.01 1.98
CA ALA A 161 -11.76 -1.73 1.36
C ALA A 161 -11.65 -1.82 -0.17
N GLU A 162 -12.56 -2.54 -0.79
CA GLU A 162 -12.62 -2.74 -2.24
C GLU A 162 -14.03 -2.47 -2.78
N SER A 163 -14.09 -1.97 -4.01
CA SER A 163 -15.32 -1.80 -4.76
C SER A 163 -15.87 -3.17 -5.17
N GLY A 164 -17.19 -3.32 -5.15
CA GLY A 164 -17.87 -4.53 -5.62
C GLY A 164 -18.34 -4.43 -7.08
N ASN A 165 -18.37 -3.22 -7.64
CA ASN A 165 -18.82 -2.95 -9.01
C ASN A 165 -17.67 -2.69 -10.00
N ASP A 166 -16.44 -2.46 -9.52
CA ASP A 166 -15.26 -2.22 -10.34
C ASP A 166 -14.02 -2.94 -9.80
N ASP A 167 -13.68 -4.08 -10.40
CA ASP A 167 -12.50 -4.89 -10.05
C ASP A 167 -11.17 -4.17 -10.32
N ASN A 168 -11.16 -3.09 -11.11
CA ASN A 168 -9.95 -2.32 -11.42
C ASN A 168 -9.83 -1.08 -10.53
N ALA A 169 -10.81 -0.82 -9.65
CA ALA A 169 -10.77 0.30 -8.73
C ALA A 169 -9.59 0.17 -7.76
N PRO A 170 -8.90 1.28 -7.42
CA PRO A 170 -7.92 1.27 -6.35
C PRO A 170 -8.55 0.85 -5.02
N VAL A 171 -7.87 -0.03 -4.29
CA VAL A 171 -8.27 -0.42 -2.94
C VAL A 171 -7.81 0.61 -1.91
N SER A 172 -8.55 0.73 -0.80
CA SER A 172 -8.20 1.60 0.33
C SER A 172 -7.73 0.76 1.51
N GLU A 173 -6.46 0.91 1.90
CA GLU A 173 -5.85 0.13 2.96
C GLU A 173 -5.58 0.95 4.22
N SER A 174 -5.83 0.37 5.40
CA SER A 174 -5.40 0.92 6.68
C SER A 174 -5.04 -0.20 7.64
N SER A 175 -4.09 0.05 8.54
CA SER A 175 -3.61 -0.97 9.48
C SER A 175 -3.58 -0.48 10.92
N ILE A 176 -3.69 -1.44 11.85
CA ILE A 176 -3.62 -1.22 13.30
C ILE A 176 -2.60 -2.19 13.90
N SER A 177 -1.78 -1.70 14.84
CA SER A 177 -0.84 -2.54 15.59
C SER A 177 -1.51 -3.19 16.81
N ILE A 178 -1.23 -4.47 17.02
CA ILE A 178 -1.60 -5.21 18.24
C ILE A 178 -0.32 -5.64 18.94
N GLN A 179 -0.21 -5.32 20.23
CA GLN A 179 0.83 -5.78 21.13
C GLN A 179 0.26 -6.88 22.01
N LEU A 180 0.78 -8.10 21.87
CA LEU A 180 0.52 -9.18 22.81
C LEU A 180 1.44 -9.05 24.01
N GLU A 181 0.87 -9.19 25.20
CA GLU A 181 1.61 -9.29 26.47
C GLU A 181 1.47 -10.71 27.03
N ALA A 182 2.60 -11.24 27.52
CA ALA A 182 2.63 -12.57 28.12
C ALA A 182 1.62 -12.67 29.27
N SER A 183 0.84 -13.75 29.26
CA SER A 183 -0.12 -14.01 30.32
C SER A 183 0.65 -14.45 31.56
N ASN A 184 0.90 -13.52 32.49
CA ASN A 184 1.51 -13.85 33.78
C ASN A 184 0.60 -14.85 34.52
N THR A 185 0.86 -16.14 34.33
CA THR A 185 0.25 -17.21 35.12
C THR A 185 0.85 -17.13 36.51
N ALA A 186 0.23 -16.34 37.38
CA ALA A 186 0.40 -16.43 38.81
C ALA A 186 -0.08 -17.82 39.26
N GLY A 187 0.80 -18.83 39.26
CA GLY A 187 0.41 -20.19 39.63
C GLY A 187 1.44 -21.31 39.56
N GLY A 188 2.69 -21.07 39.13
CA GLY A 188 3.75 -22.07 39.17
C GLY A 188 4.58 -22.01 40.45
N LEU A 189 4.20 -22.73 41.50
CA LEU A 189 5.04 -22.96 42.67
C LEU A 189 6.34 -23.67 42.23
N GLY A 190 7.46 -22.95 42.16
CA GLY A 190 8.70 -23.54 41.66
C GLY A 190 9.95 -22.67 41.77
N GLY A 191 10.17 -22.05 42.93
CA GLY A 191 11.49 -21.72 43.49
C GLY A 191 12.59 -21.14 42.58
N GLY A 192 12.88 -19.85 42.78
CA GLY A 192 14.26 -19.46 43.05
C GLY A 192 15.08 -18.90 41.89
N LEU A 193 14.56 -17.93 41.15
CA LEU A 193 15.41 -16.94 40.50
C LEU A 193 14.97 -15.54 40.92
N GLU A 194 15.97 -14.79 41.38
CA GLU A 194 15.85 -13.53 42.10
C GLU A 194 15.13 -12.47 41.28
N GLU A 195 14.39 -11.64 42.01
CA GLU A 195 13.85 -10.36 41.58
C GLU A 195 14.98 -9.52 40.97
N VAL A 196 15.13 -9.55 39.64
CA VAL A 196 16.01 -8.63 38.94
C VAL A 196 15.35 -7.26 39.01
N ASP A 197 15.86 -6.48 39.96
CA ASP A 197 15.46 -5.11 40.19
C ASP A 197 15.54 -4.30 38.87
N LYS A 198 14.47 -3.56 38.57
CA LYS A 198 14.28 -2.82 37.30
C LYS A 198 15.41 -1.80 37.04
N ASP A 199 16.14 -1.41 38.08
CA ASP A 199 17.31 -0.53 37.99
C ASP A 199 18.57 -1.20 37.40
N THR A 200 18.63 -2.54 37.34
CA THR A 200 19.77 -3.26 36.74
C THR A 200 19.58 -3.49 35.24
N LEU A 201 18.33 -3.68 34.78
CA LEU A 201 18.02 -3.86 33.36
C LEU A 201 18.27 -2.57 32.54
N VAL A 202 18.00 -1.40 33.13
CA VAL A 202 18.24 -0.10 32.49
C VAL A 202 19.74 0.22 32.37
N LYS A 203 20.59 -0.32 33.25
CA LYS A 203 22.04 -0.12 33.20
C LYS A 203 22.76 -1.04 32.21
N TRP A 204 22.15 -2.16 31.82
CA TRP A 204 22.77 -3.14 30.90
C TRP A 204 22.01 -3.33 29.57
N GLY A 205 20.76 -2.88 29.44
CA GLY A 205 20.03 -2.84 28.16
C GLY A 205 20.63 -1.87 27.13
N SER A 206 21.47 -0.93 27.58
CA SER A 206 22.20 0.01 26.73
C SER A 206 23.59 -0.49 26.30
N ILE A 207 24.14 -1.53 26.93
CA ILE A 207 25.49 -2.02 26.61
C ILE A 207 25.46 -3.07 25.49
N GLY A 208 24.40 -3.89 25.38
CA GLY A 208 24.26 -4.86 24.28
C GLY A 208 23.98 -4.24 22.91
N ALA A 209 23.10 -3.22 22.86
CA ALA A 209 22.72 -2.58 21.60
C ALA A 209 23.82 -1.69 21.01
N ALA A 210 24.63 -1.04 21.85
CA ALA A 210 25.70 -0.16 21.39
C ALA A 210 26.88 -0.94 20.76
N VAL A 211 27.19 -2.13 21.29
CA VAL A 211 28.24 -2.99 20.74
C VAL A 211 27.80 -3.60 19.41
N LEU A 212 26.56 -4.09 19.32
CA LEU A 212 26.01 -4.67 18.08
C LEU A 212 25.85 -3.60 16.99
N PHE A 213 25.36 -2.40 17.34
CA PHE A 213 25.24 -1.30 16.40
C PHE A 213 26.61 -0.77 15.95
N GLY A 214 27.60 -0.73 16.84
CA GLY A 214 28.98 -0.40 16.51
C GLY A 214 29.60 -1.38 15.52
N LEU A 215 29.37 -2.69 15.71
CA LEU A 215 29.90 -3.73 14.82
C LEU A 215 29.25 -3.69 13.44
N ILE A 216 27.94 -3.48 13.36
CA ILE A 216 27.22 -3.28 12.08
C ILE A 216 27.67 -2.00 11.38
N PHE A 217 27.91 -0.91 12.13
CA PHE A 217 28.38 0.36 11.56
C PHE A 217 29.81 0.25 10.99
N VAL A 218 30.71 -0.48 11.66
CA VAL A 218 32.08 -0.73 11.16
C VAL A 218 32.06 -1.57 9.89
N ILE A 219 31.22 -2.62 9.82
CA ILE A 219 31.04 -3.43 8.60
C ILE A 219 30.48 -2.57 7.44
N ALA A 220 29.52 -1.69 7.72
CA ALA A 220 28.94 -0.80 6.72
C ALA A 220 29.94 0.26 6.20
N LEU A 221 30.81 0.79 7.07
CA LEU A 221 31.89 1.72 6.68
C LEU A 221 33.00 1.00 5.88
N ALA A 222 33.38 -0.22 6.26
CA ALA A 222 34.36 -1.01 5.53
C ALA A 222 33.87 -1.34 4.09
N ARG A 223 32.57 -1.67 3.93
CA ARG A 223 31.96 -1.91 2.61
C ARG A 223 31.86 -0.65 1.75
N THR A 224 31.63 0.53 2.34
CA THR A 224 31.53 1.80 1.60
C THR A 224 32.88 2.39 1.21
N LEU A 225 33.94 2.19 2.01
CA LEU A 225 35.31 2.54 1.62
C LEU A 225 35.85 1.63 0.49
N ARG A 226 35.53 0.34 0.50
CA ARG A 226 35.89 -0.58 -0.60
C ARG A 226 35.18 -0.25 -1.91
N ARG A 227 33.95 0.30 -1.86
CA ARG A 227 33.23 0.79 -3.06
C ARG A 227 33.77 2.13 -3.60
N ARG A 228 34.42 2.96 -2.78
CA ARG A 228 35.06 4.21 -3.25
C ARG A 228 36.51 4.04 -3.72
N ALA A 229 37.17 2.93 -3.38
CA ALA A 229 38.53 2.65 -3.85
C ALA A 229 38.65 2.29 -5.36
N ASN A 230 37.53 2.02 -6.05
CA ASN A 230 37.53 1.65 -7.48
C ASN A 230 37.04 2.74 -8.45
N ALA A 231 36.92 4.00 -8.00
CA ALA A 231 36.50 5.08 -8.88
C ALA A 231 37.27 6.38 -8.64
N GLN A 232 38.44 6.52 -9.28
CA GLN A 232 38.77 7.63 -10.21
C GLN A 232 40.23 7.58 -10.71
N PRO A 233 40.51 8.05 -11.94
CA PRO A 233 41.85 8.10 -12.51
C PRO A 233 42.67 9.31 -12.03
N VAL A 234 43.99 9.08 -12.01
CA VAL A 234 45.10 9.90 -11.50
C VAL A 234 45.39 11.15 -12.35
N LEU A 235 45.73 12.27 -11.69
CA LEU A 235 46.75 13.26 -12.12
C LEU A 235 47.22 14.11 -10.90
N VAL A 236 48.50 13.92 -10.53
CA VAL A 236 49.34 14.57 -9.48
C VAL A 236 50.17 15.69 -10.19
N PRO A 237 50.87 16.70 -9.58
CA PRO A 237 51.55 16.75 -8.26
C PRO A 237 51.69 18.18 -7.60
N PRO A 238 52.63 18.46 -6.66
CA PRO A 238 52.54 18.28 -5.20
C PRO A 238 52.82 19.58 -4.40
N VAL A 239 52.90 19.48 -3.05
CA VAL A 239 53.78 20.19 -2.07
C VAL A 239 53.02 20.45 -0.74
N GLU A 240 53.28 19.62 0.30
CA GLU A 240 53.94 19.89 1.62
C GLU A 240 53.07 20.70 2.62
N MET A 241 52.92 20.37 3.91
CA MET A 241 53.49 19.37 4.84
C MET A 241 52.64 19.35 6.15
N ASP A 242 52.73 18.24 6.90
CA ASP A 242 52.75 18.08 8.38
C ASP A 242 51.48 18.37 9.23
N ASP A 243 51.14 17.65 10.32
CA ASP A 243 51.85 16.64 11.11
C ASP A 243 50.89 15.92 12.11
N GLU A 244 51.32 14.74 12.60
CA GLU A 244 51.05 14.12 13.93
C GLU A 244 49.63 13.60 14.28
N GLU A 245 49.40 12.44 14.92
CA GLU A 245 50.19 11.28 15.38
C GLU A 245 49.18 10.18 15.85
N GLU A 246 49.50 8.92 15.54
CA GLU A 246 49.42 7.64 16.31
C GLU A 246 48.25 7.33 17.27
N GLU A 247 47.80 6.10 17.55
CA GLU A 247 47.95 4.71 17.07
C GLU A 247 46.92 3.93 17.93
N ASP A 248 46.25 2.93 17.36
CA ASP A 248 45.90 1.68 18.07
C ASP A 248 45.40 0.71 17.00
N GLU A 249 46.36 -0.04 16.47
CA GLU A 249 46.15 -1.10 15.49
C GLU A 249 45.47 -2.28 16.22
N PHE A 250 44.14 -2.33 16.16
CA PHE A 250 43.38 -3.51 16.57
C PHE A 250 43.78 -4.68 15.68
N ASP A 251 44.48 -5.65 16.25
CA ASP A 251 44.85 -6.90 15.59
C ASP A 251 43.60 -7.78 15.43
N PHE A 252 43.12 -7.91 14.19
CA PHE A 252 41.94 -8.72 13.82
C PHE A 252 42.31 -10.17 13.45
N SER A 253 43.56 -10.60 13.63
CA SER A 253 44.01 -11.95 13.22
C SER A 253 43.36 -13.09 14.02
N ASP A 254 42.87 -12.83 15.23
CA ASP A 254 42.18 -13.82 16.07
C ASP A 254 40.69 -14.04 15.67
N LEU A 255 40.13 -13.22 14.77
CA LEU A 255 38.72 -13.33 14.35
C LEU A 255 38.55 -14.25 13.14
N ASP A 256 39.63 -14.53 12.41
CA ASP A 256 39.64 -15.38 11.20
C ASP A 256 39.52 -16.89 11.55
N ASP A 257 39.95 -17.29 12.75
CA ASP A 257 39.86 -18.67 13.25
C ASP A 257 38.45 -19.03 13.78
N LEU A 258 37.59 -18.03 14.02
CA LEU A 258 36.19 -18.23 14.44
C LEU A 258 35.24 -18.43 13.24
N LEU A 259 35.68 -18.09 12.03
CA LEU A 259 34.89 -18.09 10.79
C LEU A 259 35.25 -19.22 9.83
N SER A 260 36.23 -20.07 10.15
CA SER A 260 36.88 -20.96 9.18
C SER A 260 36.55 -22.45 9.31
N ASP A 261 35.42 -22.84 9.90
CA ASP A 261 34.94 -24.23 9.77
C ASP A 261 33.43 -24.30 9.45
N ASP A 262 33.16 -24.63 8.18
CA ASP A 262 31.92 -25.21 7.63
C ASP A 262 30.65 -24.34 7.50
N VAL A 263 30.76 -23.19 6.83
CA VAL A 263 29.60 -22.64 6.10
C VAL A 263 29.99 -22.36 4.65
N GLU A 264 29.53 -23.22 3.74
CA GLU A 264 29.69 -23.02 2.30
C GLU A 264 29.02 -21.70 1.88
N ASP A 265 29.75 -20.88 1.13
CA ASP A 265 29.41 -19.50 0.72
C ASP A 265 28.12 -19.35 -0.13
N ASP A 266 27.37 -20.44 -0.41
CA ASP A 266 26.16 -20.40 -1.25
C ASP A 266 24.85 -20.25 -0.44
N ASP A 267 24.84 -20.43 0.89
CA ASP A 267 23.58 -20.41 1.67
C ASP A 267 23.19 -19.03 2.23
N PHE A 268 24.06 -18.01 2.13
CA PHE A 268 23.75 -16.66 2.62
C PHE A 268 23.16 -15.73 1.56
N ASP A 269 23.37 -16.00 0.27
CA ASP A 269 22.79 -15.19 -0.82
C ASP A 269 21.28 -15.47 -1.01
N ASP A 270 20.79 -16.67 -0.66
CA ASP A 270 19.36 -17.02 -0.74
C ASP A 270 18.49 -16.37 0.36
N VAL A 271 19.09 -15.90 1.47
CA VAL A 271 18.35 -15.31 2.61
C VAL A 271 18.06 -13.82 2.39
N PHE A 272 18.77 -13.17 1.47
CA PHE A 272 18.62 -11.73 1.18
C PHE A 272 18.15 -11.43 -0.24
N ALA A 273 17.89 -12.46 -1.05
CA ALA A 273 17.33 -12.28 -2.39
C ALA A 273 15.83 -11.91 -2.38
N ASP A 274 15.14 -12.00 -1.23
CA ASP A 274 13.70 -11.75 -1.12
C ASP A 274 13.32 -10.74 0.00
N LEU A 275 14.17 -9.73 0.24
CA LEU A 275 13.83 -8.55 1.03
C LEU A 275 13.82 -7.26 0.18
#